data_AF-M4XNV6-F1
#
_entry.id   AF-M4XNV6-F1
#
_cell.length_a   1.000
_cell.length_b   1.000
_cell.length_c   1.000
_cell.angle_alpha   90.00
_cell.angle_beta   90.00
_cell.angle_gamma   90.00
#
_symmetry.space_group_name_H-M   'P 1'
#
loop_
_entity.id
_entity.type
_entity.pdbx_description
1 polymer ?
#
loop_
_entity_poly.entity_id
_entity_poly.type
_entity_poly.pdbx_seq_one_letter_code
_entity_poly.pdbx_strand_id
1 'polypeptide(L)'
;MPSISSKQFSEVVSFIYGEGVKHDPVIVSNELPEKLSELSANDVVRLSEKAVSWAHAQNLEDGLAAYRNLPTDAKGAMPIRHLAALAIAGEVDRLESYRRSFEQGDRRGFVPYITSEMLDRAIFIAQKYRV
;
A
#
# COMPACT_ATOMS: atom_id res chain seq x y z
N MET A 1 5.20 -15.29 -0.27
CA MET A 1 5.32 -14.71 1.09
C MET A 1 3.94 -14.29 1.55
N PRO A 2 3.52 -14.65 2.77
CA PRO A 2 2.25 -14.18 3.31
C PRO A 2 2.25 -12.65 3.44
N SER A 3 1.06 -12.07 3.32
CA SER A 3 0.88 -10.62 3.39
C SER A 3 -0.46 -10.26 4.05
N ILE A 4 -0.53 -9.08 4.65
CA ILE A 4 -1.73 -8.54 5.30
C ILE A 4 -2.06 -7.21 4.66
N SER A 5 -3.37 -6.96 4.52
CA SER A 5 -3.92 -5.69 4.06
C SER A 5 -5.29 -5.47 4.71
N SER A 6 -5.87 -4.30 4.48
CA SER A 6 -7.28 -4.05 4.73
C SER A 6 -8.03 -3.96 3.40
N LYS A 7 -9.33 -4.31 3.43
CA LYS A 7 -10.23 -4.11 2.28
C LYS A 7 -10.21 -2.66 1.83
N GLN A 8 -10.30 -1.73 2.78
CA GLN A 8 -10.25 -0.29 2.54
C GLN A 8 -8.99 0.12 1.76
N PHE A 9 -7.80 -0.34 2.18
CA PHE A 9 -6.56 0.00 1.49
C PHE A 9 -6.54 -0.51 0.05
N SER A 10 -6.92 -1.78 -0.15
CA SER A 10 -7.00 -2.41 -1.46
C SER A 10 -7.98 -1.70 -2.41
N GLU A 11 -9.15 -1.31 -1.90
CA GLU A 11 -10.16 -0.57 -2.67
C GLU A 11 -9.67 0.84 -3.04
N VAL A 12 -9.00 1.55 -2.13
CA VAL A 12 -8.47 2.88 -2.41
C VAL A 12 -7.33 2.81 -3.43
N VAL A 13 -6.40 1.86 -3.33
CA VAL A 13 -5.34 1.68 -4.33
C VAL A 13 -5.96 1.44 -5.71
N SER A 14 -6.89 0.48 -5.80
CA SER A 14 -7.55 0.12 -7.07
C SER A 14 -8.32 1.30 -7.66
N PHE A 15 -9.04 2.06 -6.83
CA PHE A 15 -9.76 3.25 -7.24
C PHE A 15 -8.83 4.34 -7.80
N ILE A 16 -7.75 4.66 -7.09
CA ILE A 16 -6.78 5.66 -7.54
C ILE A 16 -6.16 5.19 -8.87
N TYR A 17 -5.74 3.94 -8.94
CA TYR A 17 -5.12 3.38 -10.14
C TYR A 17 -6.09 3.31 -11.34
N GLY A 18 -7.40 3.17 -11.09
CA GLY A 18 -8.43 3.09 -12.13
C GLY A 18 -8.67 1.67 -12.63
N GLU A 19 -8.46 0.68 -11.78
CA GLU A 19 -8.68 -0.73 -12.11
C GLU A 19 -9.70 -1.39 -11.17
N GLY A 20 -10.13 -2.61 -11.52
CA GLY A 20 -10.97 -3.41 -10.64
C GLY A 20 -10.25 -3.76 -9.34
N VAL A 21 -11.01 -3.95 -8.25
CA VAL A 21 -10.46 -4.19 -6.91
C VAL A 21 -9.56 -5.43 -6.90
N LYS A 22 -8.30 -5.24 -6.53
CA LYS A 22 -7.31 -6.30 -6.31
C LYS A 22 -6.76 -6.23 -4.90
N HIS A 23 -6.19 -7.34 -4.43
CA HIS A 23 -5.48 -7.36 -3.15
C HIS A 23 -4.17 -6.59 -3.26
N ASP A 24 -4.02 -5.55 -2.44
CA ASP A 24 -2.79 -4.80 -2.31
C ASP A 24 -2.20 -4.92 -0.90
N PRO A 25 -1.02 -5.51 -0.71
CA PRO A 25 -0.46 -5.73 0.61
C PRO A 25 -0.02 -4.43 1.29
N VAL A 26 -0.31 -4.33 2.60
CA VAL A 26 0.26 -3.32 3.50
C VAL A 26 1.53 -3.85 4.16
N ILE A 27 1.52 -5.09 4.62
CA ILE A 27 2.65 -5.75 5.27
C ILE A 27 2.93 -7.06 4.56
N VAL A 28 4.19 -7.33 4.25
CA VAL A 28 4.63 -8.57 3.61
C VAL A 28 5.66 -9.22 4.52
N SER A 29 5.49 -10.50 4.84
CA SER A 29 6.51 -11.27 5.55
C SER A 29 7.73 -11.37 4.65
N ASN A 30 8.93 -11.02 5.14
CA ASN A 30 10.19 -11.21 4.42
C ASN A 30 10.88 -12.53 4.77
N GLU A 31 10.18 -13.43 5.46
CA GLU A 31 10.75 -14.73 5.81
C GLU A 31 11.01 -15.56 4.56
N LEU A 32 12.19 -16.20 4.53
CA LEU A 32 12.53 -17.12 3.46
C LEU A 32 11.60 -18.34 3.50
N PRO A 33 11.13 -18.83 2.33
CA PRO A 33 10.37 -20.07 2.28
C PRO A 33 11.19 -21.21 2.87
N GLU A 34 10.57 -21.95 3.80
CA GLU A 34 11.14 -23.18 4.32
C GLU A 34 11.11 -24.26 3.23
N LYS A 35 12.23 -24.94 3.01
CA LYS A 35 12.34 -26.05 2.04
C LYS A 35 12.37 -27.37 2.80
N LEU A 36 11.26 -28.08 2.78
CA LEU A 36 11.13 -29.40 3.37
C LEU A 36 11.47 -30.46 2.32
N SER A 37 12.27 -31.46 2.71
CA SER A 37 12.61 -32.60 1.84
C SER A 37 11.40 -33.51 1.63
N GLU A 38 10.54 -33.62 2.63
CA GLU A 38 9.27 -34.35 2.61
C GLU A 38 8.22 -33.51 3.36
N LEU A 39 6.96 -33.54 2.91
CA LEU A 39 5.86 -32.78 3.51
C LEU A 39 4.96 -33.71 4.32
N SER A 40 4.84 -33.46 5.63
CA SER A 40 3.90 -34.17 6.50
C SER A 40 2.69 -33.31 6.91
N ALA A 41 1.64 -33.94 7.44
CA ALA A 41 0.50 -33.22 8.00
C ALA A 41 0.91 -32.33 9.19
N ASN A 42 1.87 -32.77 10.01
CA ASN A 42 2.39 -31.98 11.14
C ASN A 42 3.11 -30.72 10.66
N ASP A 43 3.82 -30.78 9.53
CA ASP A 43 4.44 -29.59 8.93
C ASP A 43 3.40 -28.58 8.47
N VAL A 44 2.29 -29.04 7.88
CA VAL A 44 1.19 -28.14 7.47
C VAL A 44 0.58 -27.43 8.67
N VAL A 45 0.37 -28.14 9.78
CA VAL A 45 -0.16 -27.54 11.03
C VAL A 45 0.83 -26.50 11.56
N ARG A 46 2.11 -26.86 11.71
CA ARG A 46 3.15 -25.96 12.20
C ARG A 46 3.31 -24.70 11.35
N LEU A 47 3.33 -24.84 10.02
CA LEU A 47 3.44 -23.72 9.09
C LEU A 47 2.20 -22.81 9.16
N SER A 48 1.01 -23.39 9.32
CA SER A 48 -0.23 -22.63 9.51
C SER A 48 -0.21 -21.82 10.81
N GLU A 49 0.18 -22.43 11.92
CA GLU A 49 0.29 -21.76 13.23
C GLU A 49 1.31 -20.62 13.20
N LYS A 50 2.45 -20.83 12.51
CA LYS A 50 3.46 -19.79 12.31
C LYS A 50 2.91 -18.61 11.50
N ALA A 51 2.17 -18.87 10.43
CA ALA A 51 1.56 -17.83 9.62
C ALA A 51 0.51 -17.03 10.40
N VAL A 52 -0.32 -17.70 11.21
CA VAL A 52 -1.32 -17.05 12.08
C VAL A 52 -0.64 -16.20 13.16
N SER A 53 0.38 -16.73 13.83
CA SER A 53 1.14 -16.01 14.85
C SER A 53 1.84 -14.77 14.27
N TRP A 54 2.47 -14.93 13.10
CA TRP A 54 3.03 -13.80 12.37
C TRP A 54 1.96 -12.75 12.07
N ALA A 55 0.79 -13.16 11.58
CA ALA A 55 -0.27 -12.23 11.22
C ALA A 55 -0.81 -11.43 12.42
N HIS A 56 -1.00 -12.08 13.57
CA HIS A 56 -1.45 -11.42 14.80
C HIS A 56 -0.43 -10.44 15.38
N ALA A 57 0.86 -10.64 15.11
CA ALA A 57 1.91 -9.74 15.58
C ALA A 57 2.05 -8.46 14.73
N GLN A 58 1.34 -8.36 13.60
CA GLN A 58 1.46 -7.19 12.72
C GLN A 58 0.51 -6.06 13.12
N ASN A 59 0.96 -4.82 12.95
CA ASN A 59 0.14 -3.63 13.14
C ASN A 59 -0.10 -2.92 11.79
N LEU A 60 -1.36 -2.90 11.34
CA LEU A 60 -1.74 -2.29 10.08
C LEU A 60 -1.51 -0.78 10.03
N GLU A 61 -1.70 -0.06 11.14
CA GLU A 61 -1.50 1.39 11.17
C GLU A 61 -0.03 1.74 10.94
N ASP A 62 0.89 1.02 11.59
CA ASP A 62 2.33 1.21 11.39
C ASP A 62 2.73 0.94 9.93
N GLY A 63 2.12 -0.07 9.30
CA GLY A 63 2.32 -0.37 7.88
C GLY A 63 1.80 0.74 6.95
N LEU A 64 0.62 1.30 7.23
CA LEU A 64 0.08 2.44 6.47
C LEU A 64 0.92 3.71 6.68
N ALA A 65 1.40 3.94 7.90
CA ALA A 65 2.31 5.04 8.21
C ALA A 65 3.63 4.91 7.43
N ALA A 66 4.17 3.69 7.27
CA ALA A 66 5.34 3.44 6.44
C ALA A 66 5.11 3.86 4.97
N TYR A 67 3.96 3.50 4.39
CA TYR A 67 3.60 3.96 3.04
C TYR A 67 3.40 5.47 2.95
N ARG A 68 2.81 6.11 3.97
CA ARG A 68 2.64 7.57 4.04
C ARG A 68 3.98 8.30 4.02
N ASN A 69 5.04 7.68 4.53
CA ASN A 69 6.38 8.25 4.63
C ASN A 69 7.32 7.85 3.49
N LEU A 70 6.85 7.08 2.51
CA LEU A 70 7.65 6.74 1.33
C LEU A 70 8.09 8.00 0.57
N PRO A 71 9.30 7.98 -0.01
CA PRO A 71 9.69 9.00 -0.97
C PRO A 71 8.91 8.80 -2.28
N THR A 72 8.72 9.89 -3.02
CA THR A 72 7.95 9.92 -4.26
C THR A 72 8.62 9.14 -5.40
N ASP A 73 9.94 8.92 -5.32
CA ASP A 73 10.74 8.14 -6.26
C ASP A 73 10.82 6.64 -5.93
N ALA A 74 10.05 6.17 -4.95
CA ALA A 74 9.95 4.76 -4.62
C ALA A 74 9.56 3.92 -5.85
N LYS A 75 10.11 2.72 -5.97
CA LYS A 75 9.99 1.90 -7.18
C LYS A 75 8.73 1.02 -7.20
N GLY A 76 8.35 0.57 -8.39
CA GLY A 76 7.25 -0.38 -8.58
C GLY A 76 5.89 0.19 -8.14
N ALA A 77 5.11 -0.61 -7.41
CA ALA A 77 3.78 -0.21 -6.91
C ALA A 77 3.84 0.71 -5.67
N MET A 78 5.02 1.09 -5.19
CA MET A 78 5.14 1.87 -3.95
C MET A 78 4.55 3.28 -4.05
N PRO A 79 4.72 4.03 -5.16
CA PRO A 79 4.13 5.37 -5.28
C PRO A 79 2.59 5.37 -5.23
N ILE A 80 1.91 4.41 -5.86
CA ILE A 80 0.44 4.34 -5.76
C ILE A 80 -0.01 4.00 -4.34
N ARG A 81 0.71 3.13 -3.64
CA ARG A 81 0.45 2.80 -2.23
C ARG A 81 0.70 3.97 -1.30
N HIS A 82 1.71 4.79 -1.59
CA HIS A 82 1.95 6.07 -0.92
C HIS A 82 0.76 7.01 -1.07
N LEU A 83 0.25 7.19 -2.30
CA LEU A 83 -0.93 8.03 -2.54
C LEU A 83 -2.18 7.50 -1.81
N ALA A 84 -2.40 6.19 -1.81
CA ALA A 84 -3.51 5.57 -1.10
C ALA A 84 -3.40 5.77 0.43
N ALA A 85 -2.20 5.60 1.00
CA ALA A 85 -1.98 5.81 2.43
C ALA A 85 -2.17 7.27 2.85
N LEU A 86 -1.74 8.24 2.03
CA LEU A 86 -2.04 9.66 2.23
C LEU A 86 -3.54 9.94 2.15
N ALA A 87 -4.24 9.32 1.18
CA ALA A 87 -5.67 9.52 0.99
C ALA A 87 -6.49 8.99 2.18
N ILE A 88 -6.17 7.80 2.69
CA ILE A 88 -6.84 7.24 3.88
C ILE A 88 -6.57 8.09 5.12
N ALA A 89 -5.38 8.70 5.21
CA ALA A 89 -5.01 9.58 6.30
C ALA A 89 -5.62 10.99 6.22
N GLY A 90 -6.34 11.34 5.14
CA GLY A 90 -6.90 12.66 4.95
C GLY A 90 -5.86 13.76 4.68
N GLU A 91 -4.67 13.39 4.18
CA GLU A 91 -3.54 14.30 3.93
C GLU A 91 -3.73 15.13 2.63
N VAL A 92 -4.82 15.90 2.59
CA VAL A 92 -5.26 16.68 1.42
C VAL A 92 -4.18 17.68 1.00
N ASP A 93 -3.65 18.45 1.93
CA ASP A 93 -2.71 19.54 1.62
C ASP A 93 -1.41 19.01 0.96
N ARG A 94 -0.95 17.82 1.39
CA ARG A 94 0.23 17.14 0.81
C ARG A 94 -0.05 16.63 -0.60
N LEU A 95 -1.21 16.01 -0.81
CA LEU A 95 -1.63 15.53 -2.14
C LEU A 95 -1.84 16.70 -3.12
N GLU A 96 -2.46 17.79 -2.68
CA GLU A 96 -2.63 19.01 -3.49
C GLU A 96 -1.28 19.67 -3.81
N SER A 97 -0.30 19.62 -2.90
CA SER A 97 1.07 20.06 -3.20
C SER A 97 1.71 19.24 -4.32
N TYR A 98 1.50 17.92 -4.36
CA TYR A 98 2.00 17.10 -5.46
C TYR A 98 1.29 17.43 -6.78
N ARG A 99 -0.03 17.60 -6.73
CA ARG A 99 -0.85 17.92 -7.90
C ARG A 99 -0.46 19.25 -8.55
N ARG A 100 -0.17 20.28 -7.75
CA ARG A 100 0.34 21.58 -8.22
C ARG A 100 1.73 21.49 -8.86
N SER A 101 2.63 20.67 -8.31
CA SER A 101 3.94 20.46 -8.93
C SER A 101 3.80 19.79 -10.29
N PHE A 102 2.91 18.80 -10.43
CA PHE A 102 2.62 18.16 -11.73
C PHE A 102 2.12 19.17 -12.77
N GLU A 103 1.27 20.11 -12.36
CA GLU A 103 0.79 21.23 -13.17
C GLU A 103 1.92 22.13 -13.70
N GLN A 104 2.97 22.30 -12.89
CA GLN A 104 4.16 23.10 -13.23
C GLN A 104 5.19 22.30 -14.05
N GLY A 105 4.90 21.05 -14.41
CA GLY A 105 5.82 20.15 -15.10
C GLY A 105 6.85 19.49 -14.19
N ASP A 106 6.82 19.75 -12.88
CA ASP A 106 7.67 19.08 -11.89
C ASP A 106 6.97 17.84 -11.31
N ARG A 107 7.46 16.67 -11.68
CA ARG A 107 6.92 15.40 -11.20
C ARG A 107 7.44 15.01 -9.81
N ARG A 108 8.27 15.82 -9.14
CA ARG A 108 8.85 15.53 -7.82
C ARG A 108 9.49 14.14 -7.70
N GLY A 109 10.08 13.64 -8.78
CA GLY A 109 10.67 12.30 -8.80
C GLY A 109 9.68 11.13 -8.88
N PHE A 110 8.36 11.37 -8.96
CA PHE A 110 7.39 10.31 -9.19
C PHE A 110 7.71 9.55 -10.47
N VAL A 111 7.69 8.23 -10.36
CA VAL A 111 7.82 7.29 -11.49
C VAL A 111 6.84 7.62 -12.63
N PRO A 112 7.18 7.33 -13.90
CA PRO A 112 6.42 7.83 -15.05
C PRO A 112 4.93 7.45 -15.09
N TYR A 113 4.54 6.31 -14.50
CA TYR A 113 3.14 5.84 -14.57
C TYR A 113 2.17 6.62 -13.68
N ILE A 114 2.66 7.36 -12.68
CA ILE A 114 1.79 8.17 -11.82
C ILE A 114 1.27 9.36 -12.64
N THR A 115 -0.04 9.58 -12.67
CA THR A 115 -0.64 10.65 -13.46
C THR A 115 -1.29 11.71 -12.58
N SER A 116 -1.54 12.90 -13.15
CA SER A 116 -2.33 13.93 -12.48
C SER A 116 -3.74 13.44 -12.12
N GLU A 117 -4.36 12.61 -12.96
CA GLU A 117 -5.66 12.01 -12.68
C GLU A 117 -5.63 11.09 -11.45
N MET A 118 -4.56 10.32 -11.26
CA MET A 118 -4.38 9.52 -10.03
C MET A 118 -4.28 10.44 -8.80
N LEU A 119 -3.57 11.56 -8.89
CA LEU A 119 -3.53 12.54 -7.79
C LEU A 119 -4.92 13.14 -7.52
N ASP A 120 -5.69 13.47 -8.55
CA ASP A 120 -7.06 13.98 -8.41
C ASP A 120 -7.97 12.98 -7.71
N ARG A 121 -7.90 11.69 -8.06
CA ARG A 121 -8.63 10.61 -7.38
C ARG A 121 -8.18 10.42 -5.94
N ALA A 122 -6.89 10.53 -5.65
CA ALA A 122 -6.36 10.45 -4.29
C ALA A 122 -6.87 11.62 -3.43
N ILE A 123 -6.86 12.84 -3.95
CA ILE A 123 -7.40 14.05 -3.29
C ILE A 123 -8.89 13.87 -3.00
N PHE A 124 -9.67 13.41 -3.99
CA PHE A 124 -11.10 13.16 -3.82
C PHE A 124 -11.39 12.19 -2.67
N ILE A 125 -10.59 11.13 -2.51
CA ILE A 125 -10.71 10.22 -1.36
C ILE A 125 -10.27 10.93 -0.07
N ALA A 126 -9.13 11.61 -0.06
CA ALA A 126 -8.60 12.31 1.12
C ALA A 126 -9.60 13.32 1.71
N GLN A 127 -10.32 14.05 0.87
CA GLN A 127 -11.35 15.00 1.30
C GLN A 127 -12.49 14.35 2.08
N LYS A 128 -12.79 13.06 1.82
CA LYS A 128 -13.82 12.31 2.56
C LYS A 128 -13.35 11.88 3.97
N TYR A 129 -12.04 11.83 4.18
CA TYR A 129 -11.42 11.45 5.46
C TYR A 129 -10.90 12.66 6.26
N ARG A 130 -11.04 13.88 5.73
CA ARG A 130 -10.68 15.10 6.43
C ARG A 130 -11.66 15.31 7.58
N VAL A 131 -11.19 15.10 8.81
CA VAL A 131 -11.92 15.39 10.06
C VAL A 131 -11.86 16.88 10.37
#